data_AF-A0A497PUQ6-F1
#
_entry.id   AF-A0A497PUQ6-F1
#
_cell.length_a   1.000
_cell.length_b   1.000
_cell.length_c   1.000
_cell.angle_alpha   90.00
_cell.angle_beta   90.00
_cell.angle_gamma   90.00
#
_symmetry.space_group_name_H-M   'P 1'
#
loop_
_entity.id
_entity.type
_entity.pdbx_description
1 polymer ?
#
loop_
_entity_poly.entity_id
_entity_poly.type
_entity_poly.pdbx_seq_one_letter_code
_entity_poly.pdbx_strand_id
1 'polypeptide(L)'
;KPQHIASAIQSIHVQINGKNPDDVTDKYNRLLYISPELIALSANSPIIGGQLVDYAESRLLLYEMADGGRGGFPNITKYPKNIIDYAKYLFSREKIMATTLSQIVKEQHEDNRIQFEVPFRVENRVCAAQAAVRENMALVEYIIGRLKYAQRWSRQIFPPPREIEINRTEAIKKSLRGTFIWNGKSIPVKDYLKECIRKAEKGIEYFYDHPRYIHILKTRIDKKTTSADVLRRWYKKLEDEPVEERIAKIVNKIWKHTKKNKPIL
;
A
#
# COMPACT_ATOMS: atom_id res chain seq x y z
N LYS A 1 25.01 -2.02 -3.07
CA LYS A 1 24.95 -2.95 -1.92
C LYS A 1 23.52 -2.98 -1.39
N PRO A 2 23.00 -4.13 -0.91
CA PRO A 2 21.64 -4.23 -0.35
C PRO A 2 21.32 -3.15 0.71
N GLN A 3 22.35 -2.73 1.44
CA GLN A 3 22.33 -1.65 2.43
C GLN A 3 21.80 -0.30 1.89
N HIS A 4 21.96 -0.01 0.59
CA HIS A 4 21.51 1.25 -0.02
C HIS A 4 20.08 1.16 -0.58
N ILE A 5 19.48 -0.04 -0.57
CA ILE A 5 18.12 -0.23 -1.09
C ILE A 5 17.11 0.52 -0.20
N ALA A 6 17.28 0.43 1.13
CA ALA A 6 16.41 1.11 2.08
C ALA A 6 16.40 2.64 1.92
N SER A 7 17.53 3.26 1.54
CA SER A 7 17.61 4.71 1.31
C SER A 7 17.04 5.16 -0.03
N ALA A 8 16.85 4.24 -0.98
CA ALA A 8 16.30 4.53 -2.31
C ALA A 8 14.78 4.31 -2.41
N ILE A 9 14.14 3.88 -1.33
CA ILE A 9 12.72 3.54 -1.28
C ILE A 9 11.92 4.67 -0.64
N GLN A 10 10.82 5.07 -1.28
CA GLN A 10 9.93 6.12 -0.80
C GLN A 10 8.49 5.61 -0.72
N SER A 11 7.80 5.93 0.37
CA SER A 11 6.44 5.46 0.63
C SER A 11 5.63 6.54 1.36
N ILE A 12 4.32 6.36 1.36
CA ILE A 12 3.40 7.19 2.14
C ILE A 12 2.82 6.34 3.24
N HIS A 13 2.96 6.83 4.46
CA HIS A 13 2.38 6.23 5.63
C HIS A 13 1.20 7.06 6.11
N VAL A 14 0.07 6.40 6.36
CA VAL A 14 -1.13 7.04 6.92
C VAL A 14 -1.33 6.51 8.32
N GLN A 15 -1.25 7.41 9.30
CA GLN A 15 -1.49 7.10 10.71
C GLN A 15 -2.90 7.54 11.11
N ILE A 16 -3.65 6.63 11.73
CA ILE A 16 -5.05 6.83 12.10
C ILE A 16 -5.20 6.52 13.58
N ASN A 17 -5.62 7.51 14.35
CA ASN A 17 -5.89 7.36 15.78
C ASN A 17 -7.06 6.40 16.01
N GLY A 18 -6.95 5.56 17.03
CA GLY A 18 -8.08 4.84 17.59
C GLY A 18 -8.72 5.55 18.75
N LYS A 19 -9.98 5.17 19.02
CA LYS A 19 -10.72 5.62 20.19
C LYS A 19 -10.30 4.87 21.46
N ASN A 20 -10.00 3.59 21.30
CA ASN A 20 -9.60 2.66 22.35
C ASN A 20 -8.83 1.48 21.71
N PRO A 21 -8.23 0.58 22.50
CA PRO A 21 -7.47 -0.55 21.97
C PRO A 21 -8.24 -1.43 20.98
N ASP A 22 -9.52 -1.71 21.24
CA ASP A 22 -10.34 -2.57 20.38
C ASP A 22 -10.60 -1.93 19.00
N ASP A 23 -10.88 -0.62 18.97
CA ASP A 23 -11.02 0.14 17.72
C ASP A 23 -9.72 0.16 16.91
N VAL A 24 -8.55 0.22 17.57
CA VAL A 24 -7.26 0.12 16.86
C VAL A 24 -7.04 -1.26 16.27
N THR A 25 -7.36 -2.33 17.01
CA THR A 25 -7.26 -3.70 16.49
C THR A 25 -8.22 -3.93 15.32
N ASP A 26 -9.47 -3.45 15.41
CA ASP A 26 -10.43 -3.51 14.30
C ASP A 26 -9.91 -2.75 13.07
N LYS A 27 -9.39 -1.54 13.25
CA LYS A 27 -8.80 -0.76 12.14
C LYS A 27 -7.58 -1.45 11.53
N TYR A 28 -6.71 -2.03 12.35
CA TYR A 28 -5.57 -2.83 11.88
C TYR A 28 -6.01 -3.99 10.99
N ASN A 29 -6.96 -4.80 11.47
CA ASN A 29 -7.48 -5.94 10.70
C ASN A 29 -8.09 -5.49 9.36
N ARG A 30 -8.81 -4.35 9.37
CA ARG A 30 -9.41 -3.77 8.17
C ARG A 30 -8.37 -3.25 7.19
N LEU A 31 -7.40 -2.48 7.66
CA LEU A 31 -6.32 -1.98 6.81
C LEU A 31 -5.49 -3.13 6.24
N LEU A 32 -5.31 -4.21 6.99
CA LEU A 32 -4.56 -5.37 6.54
C LEU A 32 -5.22 -6.04 5.31
N TYR A 33 -6.53 -6.27 5.33
CA TYR A 33 -7.19 -6.85 4.14
C TYR A 33 -7.33 -5.85 2.98
N ILE A 34 -7.26 -4.54 3.25
CA ILE A 34 -7.28 -3.48 2.23
C ILE A 34 -5.88 -3.31 1.58
N SER A 35 -4.80 -3.81 2.18
CA SER A 35 -3.42 -3.67 1.66
C SER A 35 -3.26 -4.00 0.16
N PRO A 36 -3.77 -5.12 -0.38
CA PRO A 36 -3.65 -5.42 -1.80
C PRO A 36 -4.27 -4.33 -2.70
N GLU A 37 -5.37 -3.71 -2.25
CA GLU A 37 -6.03 -2.62 -2.96
C GLU A 37 -5.10 -1.42 -3.11
N LEU A 38 -4.47 -1.04 -2.00
CA LEU A 38 -3.56 0.10 -1.91
C LEU A 38 -2.30 -0.11 -2.73
N ILE A 39 -1.75 -1.31 -2.71
CA ILE A 39 -0.60 -1.70 -3.53
C ILE A 39 -0.96 -1.60 -5.02
N ALA A 40 -2.09 -2.17 -5.43
CA ALA A 40 -2.51 -2.15 -6.82
C ALA A 40 -2.76 -0.71 -7.30
N LEU A 41 -3.41 0.14 -6.50
CA LEU A 41 -3.71 1.52 -6.84
C LEU A 41 -2.48 2.43 -6.86
N SER A 42 -1.49 2.18 -6.00
CA SER A 42 -0.32 3.04 -5.83
C SER A 42 0.92 2.58 -6.61
N ALA A 43 0.90 1.42 -7.27
CA ALA A 43 2.06 0.85 -7.97
C ALA A 43 2.86 1.89 -8.78
N ASN A 44 4.12 2.09 -8.40
CA ASN A 44 4.98 3.16 -8.93
C ASN A 44 6.48 2.78 -8.97
N SER A 45 6.83 1.50 -8.91
CA SER A 45 8.24 1.07 -8.88
C SER A 45 8.58 -0.03 -9.90
N PRO A 46 8.46 0.22 -11.22
CA PRO A 46 8.78 -0.77 -12.25
C PRO A 46 10.26 -0.78 -12.68
N ILE A 47 11.10 0.12 -12.17
CA ILE A 47 12.51 0.28 -12.56
C ILE A 47 13.38 0.14 -11.30
N ILE A 48 14.37 -0.75 -11.34
CA ILE A 48 15.34 -0.97 -10.24
C ILE A 48 16.75 -0.97 -10.83
N GLY A 49 17.68 -0.23 -10.21
CA GLY A 49 19.09 -0.25 -10.62
C GLY A 49 19.31 0.13 -12.08
N GLY A 50 18.44 0.98 -12.63
CA GLY A 50 18.48 1.38 -14.04
C GLY A 50 17.73 0.45 -15.00
N GLN A 51 17.16 -0.67 -14.55
CA GLN A 51 16.54 -1.67 -15.42
C GLN A 51 15.03 -1.83 -15.15
N LEU A 52 14.26 -2.16 -16.19
CA LEU A 52 12.88 -2.59 -16.01
C LEU A 52 12.82 -3.97 -15.37
N VAL A 53 11.96 -4.12 -14.37
CA VAL A 53 11.63 -5.40 -13.75
C VAL A 53 10.22 -5.84 -14.12
N ASP A 54 9.85 -7.08 -13.84
CA ASP A 54 8.51 -7.60 -14.16
C ASP A 54 7.43 -7.19 -13.16
N TYR A 55 7.82 -6.55 -12.06
CA TYR A 55 6.89 -6.09 -11.02
C TYR A 55 6.30 -4.72 -11.38
N ALA A 56 5.04 -4.51 -11.00
CA ALA A 56 4.42 -3.18 -11.01
C ALA A 56 4.87 -2.36 -9.78
N GLU A 57 5.07 -3.04 -8.65
CA GLU A 57 5.49 -2.44 -7.39
C GLU A 57 6.65 -3.26 -6.77
N SER A 58 7.88 -3.01 -7.20
CA SER A 58 9.05 -3.76 -6.72
C SER A 58 9.55 -3.33 -5.33
N ARG A 59 9.23 -2.10 -4.91
CA ARG A 59 9.67 -1.49 -3.66
C ARG A 59 9.41 -2.36 -2.43
N LEU A 60 8.24 -2.99 -2.36
CA LEU A 60 7.87 -3.84 -1.22
C LEU A 60 8.75 -5.08 -1.12
N LEU A 61 9.03 -5.74 -2.25
CA LEU A 61 9.94 -6.88 -2.30
C LEU A 61 11.36 -6.48 -1.91
N LEU A 62 11.84 -5.35 -2.45
CA LEU A 62 13.15 -4.81 -2.13
C LEU A 62 13.28 -4.51 -0.63
N TYR A 63 12.23 -3.98 -0.01
CA TYR A 63 12.21 -3.68 1.41
C TYR A 63 12.23 -4.96 2.26
N GLU A 64 11.44 -5.97 1.91
CA GLU A 64 11.45 -7.29 2.57
C GLU A 64 12.81 -7.98 2.50
N MET A 65 13.46 -7.94 1.33
CA MET A 65 14.80 -8.49 1.13
C MET A 65 15.85 -7.74 1.95
N ALA A 66 15.75 -6.41 2.03
CA ALA A 66 16.68 -5.57 2.79
C ALA A 66 16.51 -5.75 4.31
N ASP A 67 15.31 -6.07 4.76
CA ASP A 67 14.94 -6.18 6.18
C ASP A 67 15.10 -7.60 6.75
N GLY A 68 15.72 -8.52 5.98
CA GLY A 68 16.00 -9.89 6.43
C GLY A 68 14.74 -10.70 6.77
N GLY A 69 13.61 -10.41 6.13
CA GLY A 69 12.34 -11.12 6.37
C GLY A 69 11.49 -10.60 7.54
N ARG A 70 11.81 -9.41 8.09
CA ARG A 70 11.01 -8.73 9.13
C ARG A 70 9.99 -7.73 8.55
N GLY A 71 10.02 -7.53 7.23
CA GLY A 71 9.08 -6.70 6.49
C GLY A 71 7.99 -7.50 5.78
N GLY A 72 7.01 -6.80 5.24
CA GLY A 72 5.99 -7.37 4.36
C GLY A 72 4.67 -7.75 5.04
N PHE A 73 4.02 -8.81 4.59
CA PHE A 73 2.77 -9.25 5.20
C PHE A 73 3.05 -9.89 6.58
N PRO A 74 2.28 -9.57 7.64
CA PRO A 74 2.45 -10.18 8.96
C PRO A 74 2.30 -11.70 8.87
N ASN A 75 3.17 -12.43 9.55
CA ASN A 75 3.13 -13.90 9.59
C ASN A 75 2.05 -14.39 10.58
N ILE A 76 0.79 -14.17 10.21
CA ILE A 76 -0.38 -14.53 11.01
C ILE A 76 -1.28 -15.52 10.27
N THR A 77 -1.80 -16.50 11.01
CA THR A 77 -2.81 -17.44 10.48
C THR A 77 -4.24 -17.00 10.76
N LYS A 78 -4.43 -16.10 11.74
CA LYS A 78 -5.70 -15.52 12.16
C LYS A 78 -5.48 -14.05 12.53
N TYR A 79 -6.49 -13.22 12.29
CA TYR A 79 -6.47 -11.83 12.75
C TYR A 79 -6.43 -11.76 14.29
N PRO A 80 -5.67 -10.82 14.88
CA PRO A 80 -5.76 -10.55 16.31
C PRO A 80 -7.18 -10.13 16.68
N LYS A 81 -7.73 -10.71 17.76
CA LYS A 81 -9.08 -10.36 18.24
C LYS A 81 -9.08 -9.10 19.09
N ASN A 82 -7.96 -8.80 19.73
CA ASN A 82 -7.76 -7.66 20.61
C ASN A 82 -6.26 -7.27 20.61
N ILE A 83 -5.94 -6.20 21.33
CA ILE A 83 -4.58 -5.67 21.39
C ILE A 83 -3.59 -6.65 22.07
N ILE A 84 -4.06 -7.50 22.98
CA ILE A 84 -3.23 -8.48 23.68
C ILE A 84 -2.80 -9.60 22.72
N ASP A 85 -3.69 -10.06 21.84
CA ASP A 85 -3.35 -11.03 20.80
C ASP A 85 -2.28 -10.48 19.84
N TYR A 86 -2.39 -9.18 19.48
CA TYR A 86 -1.36 -8.53 18.67
C TYR A 86 -0.03 -8.39 19.42
N ALA A 87 -0.06 -8.04 20.71
CA ALA A 87 1.15 -7.98 21.54
C ALA A 87 1.82 -9.37 21.64
N LYS A 88 1.04 -10.44 21.85
CA LYS A 88 1.55 -11.83 21.86
C LYS A 88 2.22 -12.20 20.53
N TYR A 89 1.61 -11.82 19.40
CA TYR A 89 2.22 -11.98 18.09
C TYR A 89 3.59 -11.28 18.02
N LEU A 90 3.68 -10.02 18.44
CA LEU A 90 4.94 -9.28 18.46
C LEU A 90 6.00 -9.93 19.36
N PHE A 91 5.61 -10.42 20.54
CA PHE A 91 6.52 -11.11 21.45
C PHE A 91 7.00 -12.47 20.92
N SER A 92 6.30 -13.09 19.99
CA SER A 92 6.76 -14.32 19.31
C SER A 92 7.80 -14.06 18.21
N ARG A 93 8.07 -12.81 17.85
CA ARG A 93 9.07 -12.42 16.85
C ARG A 93 10.45 -12.33 17.49
N GLU A 94 11.48 -12.62 16.71
CA GLU A 94 12.87 -12.41 17.10
C GLU A 94 13.18 -10.92 17.25
N LYS A 95 13.75 -10.54 18.39
CA LYS A 95 14.12 -9.17 18.73
C LYS A 95 15.59 -8.92 18.36
N ILE A 96 15.93 -7.70 17.92
CA ILE A 96 17.33 -7.32 17.68
C ILE A 96 17.88 -6.63 18.93
N MET A 97 17.31 -5.48 19.27
CA MET A 97 17.75 -4.64 20.39
C MET A 97 16.56 -4.15 21.23
N ALA A 98 15.32 -4.41 20.79
CA ALA A 98 14.13 -3.94 21.45
C ALA A 98 13.98 -4.50 22.87
N THR A 99 13.85 -3.58 23.84
CA THR A 99 13.57 -3.89 25.25
C THR A 99 12.14 -3.54 25.66
N THR A 100 11.43 -2.76 24.84
CA THR A 100 10.04 -2.32 25.08
C THR A 100 9.11 -2.71 23.95
N LEU A 101 7.81 -2.80 24.21
CA LEU A 101 6.80 -3.13 23.18
C LEU A 101 6.82 -2.14 22.00
N SER A 102 6.95 -0.84 22.28
CA SER A 102 7.07 0.18 21.23
C SER A 102 8.34 0.03 20.39
N GLN A 103 9.44 -0.44 20.97
CA GLN A 103 10.64 -0.76 20.19
C GLN A 103 10.47 -2.04 19.38
N ILE A 104 9.82 -3.08 19.91
CA ILE A 104 9.54 -4.32 19.17
C ILE A 104 8.75 -4.00 17.90
N VAL A 105 7.74 -3.14 18.02
CA VAL A 105 6.92 -2.66 16.89
C VAL A 105 7.76 -1.88 15.86
N LYS A 106 8.78 -1.15 16.29
CA LYS A 106 9.67 -0.40 15.38
C LYS A 106 10.63 -1.31 14.63
N GLU A 107 10.97 -2.47 15.19
CA GLU A 107 11.78 -3.49 14.52
C GLU A 107 10.98 -4.37 13.54
N GLN A 108 9.64 -4.30 13.56
CA GLN A 108 8.78 -4.98 12.58
C GLN A 108 8.36 -3.99 11.49
N HIS A 109 8.72 -4.28 10.25
CA HIS A 109 8.46 -3.41 9.11
C HIS A 109 7.33 -3.92 8.21
N GLU A 110 6.28 -4.41 8.85
CA GLU A 110 5.10 -4.97 8.19
C GLU A 110 4.30 -3.91 7.42
N ASP A 111 3.46 -4.39 6.50
CA ASP A 111 2.55 -3.60 5.67
C ASP A 111 1.66 -2.64 6.48
N ASN A 112 1.22 -3.07 7.66
CA ASN A 112 0.51 -2.26 8.63
C ASN A 112 1.04 -2.56 10.02
N ARG A 113 0.93 -1.60 10.95
CA ARG A 113 1.29 -1.82 12.36
C ARG A 113 0.37 -1.09 13.32
N ILE A 114 0.22 -1.64 14.51
CA ILE A 114 -0.35 -0.92 15.66
C ILE A 114 0.81 -0.26 16.42
N GLN A 115 0.68 1.05 16.65
CA GLN A 115 1.55 1.84 17.52
C GLN A 115 0.93 1.89 18.92
N PHE A 116 1.75 1.57 19.92
CA PHE A 116 1.33 1.47 21.33
C PHE A 116 1.52 2.76 22.13
N GLU A 117 2.10 3.80 21.52
CA GLU A 117 2.11 5.13 22.10
C GLU A 117 0.66 5.66 22.24
N VAL A 118 0.36 6.39 23.31
CA VAL A 118 -0.96 7.02 23.52
C VAL A 118 -1.00 8.37 22.79
N PRO A 119 -2.04 8.67 21.98
CA PRO A 119 -3.16 7.81 21.65
C PRO A 119 -2.76 6.66 20.73
N PHE A 120 -3.33 5.46 20.94
CA PHE A 120 -3.07 4.29 20.11
C PHE A 120 -3.40 4.60 18.64
N ARG A 121 -2.52 4.16 17.74
CA ARG A 121 -2.66 4.40 16.29
C ARG A 121 -2.49 3.13 15.50
N VAL A 122 -3.14 3.08 14.35
CA VAL A 122 -2.76 2.17 13.29
C VAL A 122 -2.03 2.94 12.20
N GLU A 123 -1.00 2.34 11.62
CA GLU A 123 -0.29 2.90 10.47
C GLU A 123 -0.39 1.96 9.28
N ASN A 124 -0.81 2.48 8.13
CA ASN A 124 -0.68 1.83 6.83
C ASN A 124 0.62 2.26 6.15
N ARG A 125 1.38 1.32 5.56
CA ARG A 125 2.74 1.55 5.06
C ARG A 125 2.99 1.03 3.63
N VAL A 126 1.94 0.57 2.96
CA VAL A 126 2.07 -0.15 1.66
C VAL A 126 2.05 0.75 0.44
N CYS A 127 1.62 2.00 0.56
CA CYS A 127 1.49 2.90 -0.58
C CYS A 127 2.86 3.40 -1.05
N ALA A 128 3.16 3.22 -2.33
CA ALA A 128 4.30 3.90 -2.94
C ALA A 128 4.05 5.42 -2.96
N ALA A 129 5.09 6.23 -2.74
CA ALA A 129 4.99 7.67 -2.93
C ALA A 129 4.72 7.99 -4.41
N GLN A 130 3.79 8.90 -4.67
CA GLN A 130 3.45 9.36 -6.01
C GLN A 130 4.11 10.71 -6.31
N ALA A 131 4.29 11.01 -7.60
CA ALA A 131 4.99 12.20 -8.06
C ALA A 131 4.23 13.50 -7.75
N ALA A 132 2.89 13.49 -7.84
CA ALA A 132 2.06 14.65 -7.55
C ALA A 132 1.41 14.53 -6.16
N VAL A 133 1.43 15.63 -5.41
CA VAL A 133 0.77 15.74 -4.09
C VAL A 133 -0.70 15.34 -4.17
N ARG A 134 -1.41 15.70 -5.24
CA ARG A 134 -2.82 15.32 -5.39
C ARG A 134 -3.05 13.81 -5.57
N GLU A 135 -2.09 13.08 -6.13
CA GLU A 135 -2.16 11.61 -6.21
C GLU A 135 -2.00 10.97 -4.83
N ASN A 136 -1.09 11.54 -4.03
CA ASN A 136 -0.88 11.15 -2.65
C ASN A 136 -2.13 11.42 -1.80
N MET A 137 -2.76 12.58 -1.96
CA MET A 137 -4.04 12.91 -1.32
C MET A 137 -5.17 11.98 -1.76
N ALA A 138 -5.21 11.53 -3.02
CA ALA A 138 -6.18 10.55 -3.48
C ALA A 138 -6.03 9.20 -2.75
N LEU A 139 -4.80 8.74 -2.51
CA LEU A 139 -4.53 7.54 -1.73
C LEU A 139 -4.96 7.70 -0.28
N VAL A 140 -4.69 8.86 0.35
CA VAL A 140 -5.15 9.17 1.71
C VAL A 140 -6.67 9.16 1.79
N GLU A 141 -7.37 9.85 0.88
CA GLU A 141 -8.84 9.83 0.81
C GLU A 141 -9.37 8.41 0.67
N TYR A 142 -8.78 7.60 -0.21
CA TYR A 142 -9.18 6.21 -0.39
C TYR A 142 -9.00 5.39 0.88
N ILE A 143 -7.85 5.50 1.57
CA ILE A 143 -7.60 4.79 2.84
C ILE A 143 -8.65 5.15 3.88
N ILE A 144 -8.86 6.45 4.11
CA ILE A 144 -9.83 6.95 5.10
C ILE A 144 -11.26 6.52 4.76
N GLY A 145 -11.66 6.72 3.51
CA GLY A 145 -12.99 6.34 3.01
C GLY A 145 -13.24 4.85 3.11
N ARG A 146 -12.32 4.02 2.58
CA ARG A 146 -12.45 2.56 2.61
C ARG A 146 -12.48 2.02 4.03
N LEU A 147 -11.62 2.52 4.90
CA LEU A 147 -11.58 2.09 6.30
C LEU A 147 -12.88 2.47 6.99
N LYS A 148 -13.35 3.71 6.83
CA LYS A 148 -14.62 4.15 7.41
C LYS A 148 -15.80 3.33 6.90
N TYR A 149 -15.82 3.05 5.58
CA TYR A 149 -16.84 2.20 5.01
C TYR A 149 -16.84 0.82 5.68
N ALA A 150 -15.66 0.22 5.79
CA ALA A 150 -15.48 -1.07 6.40
C ALA A 150 -16.00 -1.09 7.84
N GLN A 151 -15.62 -0.11 8.67
CA GLN A 151 -16.02 -0.04 10.07
C GLN A 151 -17.53 0.11 10.27
N ARG A 152 -18.21 0.86 9.40
CA ARG A 152 -19.61 1.26 9.63
C ARG A 152 -20.63 0.43 8.85
N TRP A 153 -20.30 0.01 7.64
CA TRP A 153 -21.25 -0.67 6.75
C TRP A 153 -20.81 -2.07 6.34
N SER A 154 -19.55 -2.47 6.58
CA SER A 154 -19.15 -3.85 6.32
C SER A 154 -19.46 -4.73 7.53
N ARG A 155 -20.53 -5.52 7.42
CA ARG A 155 -20.82 -6.65 8.32
C ARG A 155 -20.04 -7.92 7.94
N GLN A 156 -19.04 -7.81 7.05
CA GLN A 156 -18.34 -8.98 6.52
C GLN A 156 -17.41 -9.61 7.56
N ILE A 157 -17.40 -10.94 7.56
CA ILE A 157 -16.31 -11.75 8.12
C ILE A 157 -15.03 -11.40 7.35
N PHE A 158 -13.92 -11.23 8.06
CA PHE A 158 -12.63 -10.97 7.42
C PHE A 158 -12.23 -12.14 6.51
N PRO A 159 -11.73 -11.86 5.29
CA PRO A 159 -11.20 -12.90 4.41
C PRO A 159 -10.00 -13.58 5.06
N PRO A 160 -9.68 -14.85 4.79
CA PRO A 160 -8.52 -15.51 5.37
C PRO A 160 -7.21 -14.73 5.11
N PRO A 161 -6.31 -14.55 6.10
CA PRO A 161 -5.04 -13.83 5.90
C PRO A 161 -4.22 -14.34 4.71
N ARG A 162 -4.25 -15.66 4.47
CA ARG A 162 -3.61 -16.30 3.31
C ARG A 162 -4.13 -15.78 1.97
N GLU A 163 -5.43 -15.52 1.83
CA GLU A 163 -5.98 -14.92 0.61
C GLU A 163 -5.46 -13.50 0.41
N ILE A 164 -5.32 -12.73 1.51
CA ILE A 164 -4.79 -11.38 1.46
C ILE A 164 -3.31 -11.37 1.07
N GLU A 165 -2.52 -12.31 1.56
CA GLU A 165 -1.12 -12.48 1.16
C GLU A 165 -0.97 -12.85 -0.33
N ILE A 166 -1.85 -13.72 -0.84
CA ILE A 166 -1.91 -14.05 -2.28
C ILE A 166 -2.27 -12.80 -3.10
N ASN A 167 -3.30 -12.07 -2.68
CA ASN A 167 -3.73 -10.82 -3.36
C ASN A 167 -2.64 -9.76 -3.32
N ARG A 168 -1.91 -9.63 -2.21
CA ARG A 168 -0.77 -8.75 -2.07
C ARG A 168 0.30 -9.08 -3.11
N THR A 169 0.65 -10.35 -3.24
CA THR A 169 1.64 -10.82 -4.23
C THR A 169 1.20 -10.53 -5.66
N GLU A 170 -0.09 -10.75 -5.96
CA GLU A 170 -0.64 -10.43 -7.28
C GLU A 170 -0.65 -8.91 -7.54
N ALA A 171 -0.99 -8.09 -6.54
CA ALA A 171 -0.97 -6.64 -6.65
C ALA A 171 0.45 -6.10 -6.92
N ILE A 172 1.47 -6.67 -6.24
CA ILE A 172 2.89 -6.37 -6.46
C ILE A 172 3.31 -6.68 -7.90
N LYS A 173 2.91 -7.86 -8.42
CA LYS A 173 3.28 -8.32 -9.75
C LYS A 173 2.54 -7.57 -10.86
N LYS A 174 1.21 -7.55 -10.78
CA LYS A 174 0.35 -7.15 -11.91
C LYS A 174 -0.48 -5.91 -11.66
N SER A 175 -0.54 -5.39 -10.43
CA SER A 175 -1.35 -4.21 -10.08
C SER A 175 -2.78 -4.36 -10.63
N LEU A 176 -3.30 -3.36 -11.35
CA LEU A 176 -4.65 -3.33 -11.93
C LEU A 176 -4.90 -4.41 -13.00
N ARG A 177 -3.86 -5.12 -13.45
CA ARG A 177 -3.97 -6.23 -14.41
C ARG A 177 -4.11 -7.60 -13.77
N GLY A 178 -4.02 -7.69 -12.45
CA GLY A 178 -4.10 -8.95 -11.73
C GLY A 178 -5.52 -9.47 -11.54
N THR A 179 -5.60 -10.59 -10.81
CA THR A 179 -6.83 -11.22 -10.32
C THR A 179 -6.72 -11.46 -8.82
N PHE A 180 -7.66 -10.93 -8.04
CA PHE A 180 -7.74 -11.24 -6.62
C PHE A 180 -8.60 -12.48 -6.36
N ILE A 181 -8.36 -13.11 -5.21
CA ILE A 181 -9.18 -14.14 -4.62
C ILE A 181 -9.91 -13.52 -3.43
N TRP A 182 -11.21 -13.75 -3.35
CA TRP A 182 -12.02 -13.29 -2.23
C TRP A 182 -13.04 -14.35 -1.86
N ASN A 183 -12.91 -14.92 -0.66
CA ASN A 183 -13.73 -16.02 -0.17
C ASN A 183 -13.78 -17.17 -1.19
N GLY A 184 -12.60 -17.58 -1.67
CA GLY A 184 -12.43 -18.63 -2.68
C GLY A 184 -12.83 -18.27 -4.11
N LYS A 185 -13.31 -17.03 -4.39
CA LYS A 185 -13.70 -16.62 -5.75
C LYS A 185 -12.64 -15.72 -6.39
N SER A 186 -12.27 -16.04 -7.62
CA SER A 186 -11.42 -15.18 -8.46
C SER A 186 -12.20 -13.99 -8.99
N ILE A 187 -11.65 -12.78 -8.84
CA ILE A 187 -12.25 -11.51 -9.24
C ILE A 187 -11.18 -10.64 -9.90
N PRO A 188 -11.40 -10.11 -11.12
CA PRO A 188 -10.47 -9.17 -11.72
C PRO A 188 -10.23 -7.95 -10.81
N VAL A 189 -8.96 -7.56 -10.62
CA VAL A 189 -8.59 -6.46 -9.71
C VAL A 189 -9.32 -5.16 -10.08
N LYS A 190 -9.45 -4.88 -11.38
CA LYS A 190 -10.18 -3.71 -11.88
C LYS A 190 -11.62 -3.67 -11.35
N ASP A 191 -12.35 -4.76 -11.48
CA ASP A 191 -13.78 -4.81 -11.14
C ASP A 191 -13.98 -4.78 -9.63
N TYR A 192 -13.12 -5.50 -8.89
CA TYR A 192 -13.06 -5.43 -7.44
C TYR A 192 -12.80 -4.00 -6.95
N LEU A 193 -11.84 -3.29 -7.54
CA LEU A 193 -11.49 -1.93 -7.15
C LEU A 193 -12.52 -0.90 -7.57
N LYS A 194 -13.25 -1.09 -8.69
CA LYS A 194 -14.39 -0.22 -9.04
C LYS A 194 -15.43 -0.20 -7.94
N GLU A 195 -15.76 -1.38 -7.42
CA GLU A 195 -16.70 -1.50 -6.30
C GLU A 195 -16.11 -0.90 -5.02
N CYS A 196 -14.83 -1.12 -4.76
CA CYS A 196 -14.17 -0.54 -3.60
C CYS A 196 -14.11 0.99 -3.65
N ILE A 197 -13.96 1.61 -4.82
CA ILE A 197 -14.06 3.07 -4.95
C ILE A 197 -15.42 3.55 -4.47
N ARG A 198 -16.54 2.94 -4.90
CA ARG A 198 -17.88 3.34 -4.43
C ARG A 198 -18.00 3.26 -2.91
N LYS A 199 -17.43 2.19 -2.32
CA LYS A 199 -17.35 2.03 -0.87
C LYS A 199 -16.54 3.18 -0.24
N ALA A 200 -15.40 3.52 -0.80
CA ALA A 200 -14.57 4.61 -0.33
C ALA A 200 -15.30 5.96 -0.36
N GLU A 201 -16.00 6.26 -1.46
CA GLU A 201 -16.78 7.50 -1.62
C GLU A 201 -17.85 7.63 -0.53
N LYS A 202 -18.67 6.60 -0.33
CA LYS A 202 -19.65 6.57 0.77
C LYS A 202 -19.00 6.74 2.15
N GLY A 203 -17.79 6.20 2.33
CA GLY A 203 -17.03 6.38 3.57
C GLY A 203 -16.52 7.80 3.76
N ILE A 204 -16.15 8.49 2.68
CA ILE A 204 -15.72 9.90 2.68
C ILE A 204 -16.91 10.82 2.97
N GLU A 205 -18.07 10.55 2.37
CA GLU A 205 -19.33 11.28 2.56
C GLU A 205 -19.79 11.31 4.04
N TYR A 206 -19.28 10.40 4.87
CA TYR A 206 -19.50 10.45 6.31
C TYR A 206 -18.80 11.64 6.99
N PHE A 207 -17.65 12.05 6.47
CA PHE A 207 -16.79 13.07 7.07
C PHE A 207 -16.88 14.42 6.37
N TYR A 208 -17.18 14.42 5.07
CA TYR A 208 -17.19 15.60 4.20
C TYR A 208 -18.34 15.49 3.21
N ASP A 209 -18.70 16.59 2.56
CA ASP A 209 -19.81 16.59 1.59
C ASP A 209 -19.52 15.72 0.35
N HIS A 210 -18.27 15.69 -0.12
CA HIS A 210 -17.87 14.92 -1.32
C HIS A 210 -16.35 14.66 -1.38
N PRO A 211 -15.90 13.58 -2.05
CA PRO A 211 -14.49 13.31 -2.29
C PRO A 211 -13.86 14.31 -3.26
N ARG A 212 -12.62 14.75 -3.00
CA ARG A 212 -11.93 15.76 -3.84
C ARG A 212 -10.97 15.14 -4.84
N TYR A 213 -10.25 14.09 -4.45
CA TYR A 213 -9.13 13.54 -5.21
C TYR A 213 -9.34 12.10 -5.70
N ILE A 214 -10.34 11.38 -5.17
CA ILE A 214 -10.59 9.98 -5.52
C ILE A 214 -10.79 9.70 -7.02
N HIS A 215 -11.23 10.71 -7.78
CA HIS A 215 -11.39 10.66 -9.24
C HIS A 215 -10.07 10.30 -9.97
N ILE A 216 -8.92 10.61 -9.39
CA ILE A 216 -7.60 10.22 -9.90
C ILE A 216 -7.49 8.69 -9.90
N LEU A 217 -7.88 8.04 -8.80
CA LEU A 217 -7.84 6.59 -8.68
C LEU A 217 -8.88 5.90 -9.56
N LYS A 218 -10.08 6.50 -9.70
CA LYS A 218 -11.09 6.07 -10.69
C LYS A 218 -10.49 6.01 -12.09
N THR A 219 -9.82 7.08 -12.49
CA THR A 219 -9.18 7.18 -13.81
C THR A 219 -8.13 6.08 -14.01
N ARG A 220 -7.33 5.77 -12.99
CA ARG A 220 -6.35 4.66 -13.04
C ARG A 220 -7.04 3.33 -13.29
N ILE A 221 -8.10 3.04 -12.53
CA ILE A 221 -8.87 1.79 -12.65
C ILE A 221 -9.53 1.67 -14.03
N ASP A 222 -10.18 2.74 -14.50
CA ASP A 222 -10.87 2.73 -15.79
C ASP A 222 -9.93 2.52 -16.96
N LYS A 223 -8.80 3.24 -16.96
CA LYS A 223 -7.72 3.10 -17.96
C LYS A 223 -6.82 1.90 -17.74
N LYS A 224 -6.98 1.16 -16.64
CA LYS A 224 -6.12 0.05 -16.22
C LYS A 224 -4.62 0.45 -16.28
N THR A 225 -4.32 1.64 -15.79
CA THR A 225 -3.02 2.30 -15.91
C THR A 225 -2.65 2.98 -14.60
N THR A 226 -1.51 2.59 -14.02
CA THR A 226 -0.88 3.28 -12.88
C THR A 226 0.35 4.07 -13.31
N SER A 227 0.98 4.79 -12.37
CA SER A 227 2.28 5.43 -12.59
C SER A 227 3.32 4.42 -13.09
N ALA A 228 3.36 3.20 -12.52
CA ALA A 228 4.26 2.15 -12.98
C ALA A 228 4.07 1.80 -14.47
N ASP A 229 2.83 1.72 -14.95
CA ASP A 229 2.55 1.47 -16.37
C ASP A 229 3.06 2.58 -17.27
N VAL A 230 2.86 3.84 -16.85
CA VAL A 230 3.31 5.01 -17.60
C VAL A 230 4.84 5.05 -17.64
N LEU A 231 5.51 4.84 -16.50
CA LEU A 231 6.97 4.78 -16.40
C LEU A 231 7.54 3.66 -17.26
N ARG A 232 6.93 2.47 -17.25
CA ARG A 232 7.33 1.36 -18.12
C ARG A 232 7.25 1.74 -19.60
N ARG A 233 6.18 2.41 -20.02
CA ARG A 233 6.05 2.92 -21.41
C ARG A 233 7.10 3.97 -21.75
N TRP A 234 7.40 4.89 -20.83
CA TRP A 234 8.45 5.89 -21.07
C TRP A 234 9.83 5.26 -21.19
N TYR A 235 10.15 4.31 -20.31
CA TYR A 235 11.42 3.59 -20.35
C TYR A 235 11.60 2.83 -21.66
N LYS A 236 10.58 2.09 -22.12
CA LYS A 236 10.64 1.34 -23.39
C LYS A 236 10.86 2.24 -24.61
N LYS A 237 10.35 3.48 -24.59
CA LYS A 237 10.55 4.44 -25.68
C LYS A 237 11.97 5.02 -25.77
N LEU A 238 12.83 4.69 -24.81
CA LEU A 238 14.20 5.17 -24.70
C LEU A 238 15.18 3.99 -24.81
N GLU A 239 14.78 2.89 -25.44
CA GLU A 239 15.54 1.63 -25.42
C GLU A 239 16.90 1.70 -26.12
N ASP A 240 17.04 2.60 -27.09
CA ASP A 240 18.29 2.87 -27.82
C ASP A 240 19.26 3.77 -27.04
N GLU A 241 18.80 4.40 -25.96
CA GLU A 241 19.61 5.33 -25.16
C GLU A 241 20.44 4.57 -24.12
N PRO A 242 21.65 5.06 -23.77
CA PRO A 242 22.39 4.59 -22.60
C PRO A 242 21.52 4.60 -21.34
N VAL A 243 21.77 3.67 -20.42
CA VAL A 243 20.95 3.49 -19.20
C VAL A 243 20.93 4.78 -18.37
N GLU A 244 22.07 5.44 -18.21
CA GLU A 244 22.22 6.69 -17.45
C GLU A 244 21.34 7.80 -18.04
N GLU A 245 21.37 7.96 -19.36
CA GLU A 245 20.59 8.97 -20.08
C GLU A 245 19.08 8.66 -20.02
N ARG A 246 18.72 7.38 -20.13
CA ARG A 246 17.34 6.91 -19.98
C ARG A 246 16.78 7.26 -18.60
N ILE A 247 17.54 7.00 -17.55
CA ILE A 247 17.13 7.30 -16.18
C ILE A 247 17.03 8.81 -15.96
N ALA A 248 18.01 9.59 -16.42
CA ALA A 248 17.97 11.04 -16.34
C ALA A 248 16.74 11.64 -17.04
N LYS A 249 16.43 11.17 -18.26
CA LYS A 249 15.23 11.58 -19.02
C LYS A 249 13.93 11.24 -18.29
N ILE A 250 13.82 10.06 -17.69
CA ILE A 250 12.64 9.66 -16.90
C ILE A 250 12.50 10.53 -15.65
N VAL A 251 13.56 10.71 -14.86
CA VAL A 251 13.54 11.55 -13.66
C VAL A 251 13.16 12.99 -13.99
N ASN A 252 13.72 13.56 -15.05
CA ASN A 252 13.35 14.91 -15.52
C ASN A 252 11.87 15.00 -15.91
N LYS A 253 11.30 13.94 -16.49
CA LYS A 253 9.87 13.92 -16.83
C LYS A 253 8.99 13.81 -15.59
N ILE A 254 9.36 12.97 -14.61
CA ILE A 254 8.69 12.89 -13.31
C ILE A 254 8.73 14.27 -12.63
N TRP A 255 9.89 14.92 -12.60
CA TRP A 255 10.06 16.26 -12.03
C TRP A 255 9.14 17.31 -12.66
N LYS A 256 8.99 17.31 -13.99
CA LYS A 256 8.05 18.20 -14.70
C LYS A 256 6.59 17.99 -14.26
N HIS A 257 6.21 16.74 -13.98
CA HIS A 257 4.89 16.41 -13.42
C HIS A 257 4.77 16.91 -11.98
N THR A 258 5.74 16.61 -11.12
CA THR A 258 5.80 17.05 -9.72
C THR A 258 5.69 18.56 -9.58
N LYS A 259 6.48 19.34 -10.34
CA LYS A 259 6.47 20.82 -10.32
C LYS A 259 5.09 21.41 -10.63
N LYS A 260 4.31 20.73 -11.47
CA LYS A 260 2.95 21.16 -11.86
C LYS A 260 1.87 20.49 -11.00
N ASN A 261 2.26 19.73 -9.97
CA ASN A 261 1.41 18.84 -9.21
C ASN A 261 0.50 18.00 -10.14
N LYS A 262 1.01 17.53 -11.28
CA LYS A 262 0.21 16.86 -12.32
C LYS A 262 0.34 15.34 -12.17
N PRO A 263 -0.78 14.60 -12.03
CA PRO A 263 -0.75 13.14 -11.97
C PRO A 263 -0.04 12.47 -13.15
N ILE A 264 0.53 11.30 -12.91
CA ILE A 264 1.10 10.42 -13.94
C ILE A 264 0.06 9.34 -14.24
N LEU A 265 -0.72 9.55 -15.32
CA LEU A 265 -1.85 8.71 -15.74
C LEU A 265 -1.84 8.45 -17.24
#